data_AF-A0A8C4HQE3-F1
#
_entry.id   AF-A0A8C4HQE3-F1
#
_cell.length_a   1.000
_cell.length_b   1.000
_cell.length_c   1.000
_cell.angle_alpha   90.00
_cell.angle_beta   90.00
_cell.angle_gamma   90.00
#
_symmetry.space_group_name_H-M   'P 1'
#
loop_
_entity.id
_entity.type
_entity.pdbx_description
1 polymer ?
#
loop_
_entity_poly.entity_id
_entity_poly.type
_entity_poly.pdbx_seq_one_letter_code
_entity_poly.pdbx_strand_id
1 'polypeptide(L)'
;MRTHVLAAESVSCLNKALCHLKDIWEEIGIPEDQRLQRTNVVKNHIKTLLDMMIKEEESLRTRLISSIQTCRTEMEKLCLDLQLPVFEEESGISMLQQEKNIRTQVEALMKEKTQRMQQLKVLQDQDQDLCDILCCMPYGIAPNSVPSPEQLENFHQHIVNQNAEKARRYAEFTDLKKQIILYMQELDHIPETSFEKDVVCEDEDSFCLSRDNITSLKLLVCQLEERKAENEATCEAHREKIQQLWDRLQVPQEEREAFNEHMVSSRRRNLEALQAEVQRLEELKLLNIRNVTDAIRSEIAVLWEKCFLSTDQRQAFAPYFKDFTEELLTLHDAEIQRLKQHYEDHKELFDGVHQWEESWRLFLELEKKATDPTRFTNRGGNLLKEEKQRSELHKSLPKLEKKLKAQIDVWEGEQAREFLVNGQKFLQYVEEQWELHRIEKEKEKQERHLKKSKQTEEDMLYGTAVRTPTKRRFLATPTSNKSRKFNATSSISSATSNSTMRSAFSGTVCRSPVPRPPLSANKGPAPRTPVGGKPPHPRLQGCNKENEAQLKGTPLSGALLTPASPQRNFSITSVASTYSEFVTEISPAFKNMQLCVSGVSSGTAETTDP
;
A
#
# COMPACT_ATOMS: atom_id res chain seq x y z
N MET A 1 -34.21 -28.08 -94.81
CA MET A 1 -35.35 -28.15 -95.77
C MET A 1 -35.84 -26.76 -96.18
N ARG A 2 -36.36 -25.92 -95.28
CA ARG A 2 -36.90 -24.58 -95.63
C ARG A 2 -35.89 -23.61 -96.27
N THR A 3 -34.65 -23.58 -95.79
CA THR A 3 -33.57 -22.73 -96.34
C THR A 3 -33.15 -23.13 -97.75
N HIS A 4 -33.11 -24.44 -98.04
CA HIS A 4 -32.82 -24.94 -99.39
C HIS A 4 -33.94 -24.62 -100.39
N VAL A 5 -35.20 -24.62 -99.95
CA VAL A 5 -36.34 -24.21 -100.77
C VAL A 5 -36.25 -22.71 -101.08
N LEU A 6 -35.98 -21.86 -100.08
CA LEU A 6 -35.77 -20.43 -100.28
C LEU A 6 -34.58 -20.10 -101.21
N ALA A 7 -33.48 -20.85 -101.10
CA ALA A 7 -32.36 -20.72 -102.02
C ALA A 7 -32.76 -21.05 -103.47
N ALA A 8 -33.53 -22.13 -103.66
CA ALA A 8 -34.03 -22.52 -104.98
C ALA A 8 -35.03 -21.49 -105.55
N GLU A 9 -35.91 -20.94 -104.72
CA GLU A 9 -36.84 -19.86 -105.10
C GLU A 9 -36.09 -18.59 -105.51
N SER A 10 -35.02 -18.24 -104.79
CA SER A 10 -34.16 -17.08 -105.10
C SER A 10 -33.49 -17.22 -106.46
N VAL A 11 -32.98 -18.42 -106.79
CA VAL A 11 -32.41 -18.73 -108.11
C VAL A 11 -33.48 -18.68 -109.20
N SER A 12 -34.69 -19.20 -108.94
CA SER A 12 -35.81 -19.13 -109.88
C SER A 12 -36.23 -17.70 -110.18
N CYS A 13 -36.31 -16.85 -109.14
CA CYS A 13 -36.63 -15.42 -109.27
C CYS A 13 -35.60 -14.70 -110.14
N LEU A 14 -34.30 -14.92 -109.89
CA LEU A 14 -33.23 -14.36 -110.69
C LEU A 14 -33.32 -14.79 -112.16
N ASN A 15 -33.56 -16.07 -112.42
CA ASN A 15 -33.70 -16.58 -113.79
C ASN A 15 -34.90 -15.97 -114.51
N LYS A 16 -36.06 -15.84 -113.84
CA LYS A 16 -37.24 -15.17 -114.42
C LYS A 16 -36.94 -13.70 -114.75
N ALA A 17 -36.26 -12.99 -113.87
CA ALA A 17 -35.87 -11.58 -114.08
C ALA A 17 -34.89 -11.43 -115.25
N LEU A 18 -33.91 -12.33 -115.38
CA LEU A 18 -32.95 -12.32 -116.50
C LEU A 18 -33.62 -12.67 -117.85
N CYS A 19 -34.54 -13.64 -117.87
CA CYS A 19 -35.35 -13.95 -119.05
C CYS A 19 -36.19 -12.73 -119.47
N HIS A 20 -36.84 -12.08 -118.52
CA HIS A 20 -37.64 -10.89 -118.82
C HIS A 20 -36.80 -9.71 -119.33
N LEU A 21 -35.60 -9.48 -118.77
CA LEU A 21 -34.66 -8.48 -119.28
C LEU A 21 -34.22 -8.79 -120.72
N LYS A 22 -34.03 -10.07 -121.04
CA LYS A 22 -33.69 -10.51 -122.40
C LYS A 22 -34.83 -10.19 -123.36
N ASP A 23 -36.08 -10.52 -123.00
CA ASP A 23 -37.27 -10.24 -123.82
C ASP A 23 -37.39 -8.72 -124.11
N ILE A 24 -37.24 -7.88 -123.08
CA ILE A 24 -37.24 -6.41 -123.22
C ILE A 24 -36.12 -5.92 -124.15
N TRP A 25 -34.91 -6.47 -124.03
CA TRP A 25 -33.81 -6.04 -124.90
C TRP A 25 -33.99 -6.47 -126.35
N GLU A 26 -34.64 -7.60 -126.60
CA GLU A 26 -35.03 -8.08 -127.94
C GLU A 26 -36.11 -7.18 -128.56
N GLU A 27 -37.11 -6.76 -127.77
CA GLU A 27 -38.13 -5.80 -128.21
C GLU A 27 -37.56 -4.43 -128.59
N ILE A 28 -36.57 -3.93 -127.83
CA ILE A 28 -35.92 -2.62 -128.08
C ILE A 28 -34.90 -2.70 -129.23
N GLY A 29 -34.37 -3.89 -129.56
CA GLY A 29 -33.35 -4.09 -130.59
C GLY A 29 -31.92 -3.76 -130.14
N ILE A 30 -31.57 -4.04 -128.88
CA ILE A 30 -30.23 -3.75 -128.34
C ILE A 30 -29.21 -4.77 -128.86
N PRO A 31 -28.04 -4.33 -129.37
CA PRO A 31 -27.02 -5.24 -129.89
C PRO A 31 -26.41 -6.12 -128.77
N GLU A 32 -25.93 -7.30 -129.15
CA GLU A 32 -25.51 -8.37 -128.23
C GLU A 32 -24.36 -7.93 -127.29
N ASP A 33 -23.46 -7.10 -127.78
CA ASP A 33 -22.34 -6.53 -127.03
C ASP A 33 -22.81 -5.69 -125.82
N GLN A 34 -23.84 -4.85 -126.01
CA GLN A 34 -24.44 -4.06 -124.93
C GLN A 34 -25.27 -4.91 -123.97
N ARG A 35 -25.97 -5.95 -124.47
CA ARG A 35 -26.69 -6.91 -123.61
C ARG A 35 -25.72 -7.69 -122.73
N LEU A 36 -24.59 -8.13 -123.28
CA LEU A 36 -23.53 -8.78 -122.54
C LEU A 36 -22.93 -7.84 -121.49
N GLN A 37 -22.67 -6.57 -121.84
CA GLN A 37 -22.16 -5.59 -120.89
C GLN A 37 -23.13 -5.36 -119.71
N ARG A 38 -24.44 -5.19 -119.98
CA ARG A 38 -25.47 -5.03 -118.94
C ARG A 38 -25.62 -6.28 -118.07
N THR A 39 -25.62 -7.47 -118.67
CA THR A 39 -25.68 -8.74 -117.93
C THR A 39 -24.43 -8.96 -117.08
N ASN A 40 -23.25 -8.54 -117.57
CA ASN A 40 -22.00 -8.59 -116.82
C ASN A 40 -22.02 -7.65 -115.59
N VAL A 41 -22.64 -6.47 -115.72
CA VAL A 41 -22.86 -5.57 -114.57
C VAL A 41 -23.74 -6.26 -113.51
N VAL A 42 -24.85 -6.89 -113.90
CA VAL A 42 -25.73 -7.65 -112.98
C VAL A 42 -24.97 -8.80 -112.30
N LYS A 43 -24.23 -9.59 -113.09
CA LYS A 43 -23.38 -10.68 -112.57
C LYS A 43 -22.37 -10.18 -111.55
N ASN A 44 -21.73 -9.03 -111.81
CA ASN A 44 -20.75 -8.46 -110.89
C ASN A 44 -21.41 -8.03 -109.56
N HIS A 45 -22.57 -7.38 -109.61
CA HIS A 45 -23.28 -6.98 -108.38
C HIS A 45 -23.71 -8.19 -107.53
N ILE A 46 -24.25 -9.24 -108.18
CA ILE A 46 -24.64 -10.48 -107.49
C ILE A 46 -23.41 -11.17 -106.89
N LYS A 47 -22.32 -11.24 -107.65
CA LYS A 47 -21.06 -11.82 -107.17
C LYS A 47 -20.52 -11.05 -105.96
N THR A 48 -20.43 -9.72 -106.05
CA THR A 48 -19.97 -8.87 -104.94
C THR A 48 -20.82 -9.08 -103.69
N LEU A 49 -22.15 -9.14 -103.83
CA LEU A 49 -23.04 -9.44 -102.72
C LEU A 49 -22.72 -10.80 -102.10
N LEU A 50 -22.74 -11.89 -102.88
CA LEU A 50 -22.48 -13.24 -102.37
C LEU A 50 -21.08 -13.35 -101.74
N ASP A 51 -20.06 -12.75 -102.33
CA ASP A 51 -18.70 -12.73 -101.80
C ASP A 51 -18.65 -11.99 -100.44
N MET A 52 -19.41 -10.90 -100.26
CA MET A 52 -19.53 -10.22 -98.95
C MET A 52 -20.23 -11.12 -97.91
N MET A 53 -21.36 -11.75 -98.26
CA MET A 53 -22.10 -12.64 -97.37
C MET A 53 -21.23 -13.82 -96.91
N ILE A 54 -20.52 -14.45 -97.86
CA ILE A 54 -19.60 -15.55 -97.56
C ILE A 54 -18.47 -15.07 -96.66
N LYS A 55 -17.88 -13.91 -96.95
CA LYS A 55 -16.79 -13.33 -96.14
C LYS A 55 -17.24 -13.00 -94.72
N GLU A 56 -18.47 -12.51 -94.53
CA GLU A 56 -19.05 -12.27 -93.21
C GLU A 56 -19.21 -13.57 -92.41
N GLU A 57 -19.74 -14.63 -93.02
CA GLU A 57 -19.90 -15.94 -92.38
C GLU A 57 -18.57 -16.66 -92.13
N GLU A 58 -17.59 -16.53 -93.03
CA GLU A 58 -16.22 -17.00 -92.81
C GLU A 58 -15.52 -16.24 -91.68
N SER A 59 -15.74 -14.92 -91.60
CA SER A 59 -15.27 -14.08 -90.50
C SER A 59 -15.93 -14.50 -89.18
N LEU A 60 -17.23 -14.75 -89.17
CA LEU A 60 -17.97 -15.27 -88.02
C LEU A 60 -17.42 -16.62 -87.56
N ARG A 61 -17.20 -17.57 -88.49
CA ARG A 61 -16.61 -18.87 -88.20
C ARG A 61 -15.22 -18.72 -87.58
N THR A 62 -14.37 -17.87 -88.15
CA THR A 62 -13.03 -17.58 -87.61
C THR A 62 -13.11 -17.00 -86.20
N ARG A 63 -14.01 -16.02 -85.97
CA ARG A 63 -14.25 -15.44 -84.64
C ARG A 63 -14.70 -16.48 -83.61
N LEU A 64 -15.61 -17.40 -83.98
CA LEU A 64 -16.05 -18.48 -83.11
C LEU A 64 -14.91 -19.44 -82.75
N ILE A 65 -14.08 -19.83 -83.72
CA ILE A 65 -12.91 -20.70 -83.48
C ILE A 65 -11.94 -20.02 -82.51
N SER A 66 -11.62 -18.74 -82.73
CA SER A 66 -10.76 -17.98 -81.83
C SER A 66 -11.36 -17.84 -80.43
N SER A 67 -12.68 -17.56 -80.31
CA SER A 67 -13.38 -17.48 -79.03
C SER A 67 -13.30 -18.79 -78.25
N ILE A 68 -13.58 -19.92 -78.90
CA ILE A 68 -13.48 -21.26 -78.30
C ILE A 68 -12.05 -21.51 -77.81
N GLN A 69 -11.04 -21.20 -78.62
CA GLN A 69 -9.63 -21.38 -78.23
C GLN A 69 -9.28 -20.54 -77.00
N THR A 70 -9.65 -19.26 -76.97
CA THR A 70 -9.42 -18.38 -75.81
C THR A 70 -10.14 -18.92 -74.57
N CYS A 71 -11.44 -19.23 -74.66
CA CYS A 71 -12.20 -19.75 -73.53
C CYS A 71 -11.66 -21.11 -73.04
N ARG A 72 -11.14 -21.98 -73.91
CA ARG A 72 -10.45 -23.23 -73.51
C ARG A 72 -9.20 -22.95 -72.70
N THR A 73 -8.35 -22.03 -73.17
CA THR A 73 -7.12 -21.68 -72.42
C THR A 73 -7.43 -21.04 -71.07
N GLU A 74 -8.48 -20.23 -70.99
CA GLU A 74 -8.96 -19.65 -69.73
C GLU A 74 -9.53 -20.74 -68.80
N MET A 75 -10.29 -21.70 -69.34
CA MET A 75 -10.81 -22.85 -68.61
C MET A 75 -9.70 -23.69 -67.99
N GLU A 76 -8.69 -24.08 -68.78
CA GLU A 76 -7.55 -24.87 -68.32
C GLU A 76 -6.82 -24.16 -67.17
N LYS A 77 -6.57 -22.85 -67.33
CA LYS A 77 -5.96 -22.03 -66.27
C LYS A 77 -6.83 -22.01 -65.01
N LEU A 78 -8.15 -21.88 -65.14
CA LEU A 78 -9.06 -21.86 -63.99
C LEU A 78 -9.16 -23.20 -63.30
N CYS A 79 -9.17 -24.31 -64.04
CA CYS A 79 -9.11 -25.66 -63.47
C CYS A 79 -7.81 -25.87 -62.67
N LEU A 80 -6.67 -25.42 -63.20
CA LEU A 80 -5.39 -25.47 -62.48
C LEU A 80 -5.41 -24.60 -61.21
N ASP A 81 -5.87 -23.36 -61.31
CA ASP A 81 -5.96 -22.43 -60.17
C ASP A 81 -6.90 -22.97 -59.07
N LEU A 82 -8.06 -23.53 -59.44
CA LEU A 82 -9.07 -24.05 -58.51
C LEU A 82 -8.82 -25.49 -58.05
N GLN A 83 -7.80 -26.15 -58.62
CA GLN A 83 -7.46 -27.56 -58.40
C GLN A 83 -8.61 -28.51 -58.77
N LEU A 84 -9.31 -28.20 -59.87
CA LEU A 84 -10.44 -28.98 -60.39
C LEU A 84 -9.99 -29.86 -61.57
N PRO A 85 -10.70 -30.98 -61.83
CA PRO A 85 -10.44 -31.81 -63.01
C PRO A 85 -10.63 -31.01 -64.31
N VAL A 86 -9.95 -31.45 -65.36
CA VAL A 86 -10.03 -30.85 -66.69
C VAL A 86 -11.47 -30.96 -67.21
N PHE A 87 -11.97 -29.87 -67.80
CA PHE A 87 -13.31 -29.83 -68.37
C PHE A 87 -13.46 -30.81 -69.55
N GLU A 88 -14.45 -31.70 -69.48
CA GLU A 88 -14.78 -32.63 -70.55
C GLU A 88 -15.79 -31.99 -71.52
N GLU A 89 -15.47 -31.99 -72.80
CA GLU A 89 -16.35 -31.44 -73.83
C GLU A 89 -17.31 -32.50 -74.37
N GLU A 90 -18.59 -32.16 -74.48
CA GLU A 90 -19.58 -33.02 -75.11
C GLU A 90 -19.31 -33.16 -76.62
N SER A 91 -19.12 -34.39 -77.09
CA SER A 91 -18.92 -34.69 -78.52
C SER A 91 -20.23 -34.55 -79.30
N GLY A 92 -20.17 -33.97 -80.50
CA GLY A 92 -21.30 -33.92 -81.44
C GLY A 92 -22.18 -32.68 -81.39
N ILE A 93 -21.83 -31.67 -80.58
CA ILE A 93 -22.54 -30.37 -80.52
C ILE A 93 -22.03 -29.36 -81.58
N SER A 94 -22.85 -28.35 -81.90
CA SER A 94 -22.47 -27.31 -82.86
C SER A 94 -21.42 -26.36 -82.28
N MET A 95 -20.59 -25.73 -83.13
CA MET A 95 -19.56 -24.77 -82.69
C MET A 95 -20.15 -23.63 -81.83
N LEU A 96 -21.33 -23.13 -82.18
CA LEU A 96 -21.99 -22.06 -81.43
C LEU A 96 -22.43 -22.53 -80.04
N GLN A 97 -22.92 -23.78 -79.93
CA GLN A 97 -23.32 -24.35 -78.64
C GLN A 97 -22.09 -24.69 -77.78
N GLN A 98 -21.02 -25.21 -78.38
CA GLN A 98 -19.76 -25.48 -77.71
C GLN A 98 -19.17 -24.21 -77.11
N GLU A 99 -19.13 -23.13 -77.89
CA GLU A 99 -18.65 -21.82 -77.45
C GLU A 99 -19.47 -21.31 -76.25
N LYS A 100 -20.80 -21.37 -76.34
CA LYS A 100 -21.70 -20.99 -75.25
C LYS A 100 -21.47 -21.81 -73.97
N ASN A 101 -21.32 -23.12 -74.09
CA ASN A 101 -21.11 -24.02 -72.94
C ASN A 101 -19.79 -23.69 -72.23
N ILE A 102 -18.68 -23.60 -72.98
CA ILE A 102 -17.35 -23.31 -72.42
C ILE A 102 -17.38 -21.92 -71.76
N ARG A 103 -17.95 -20.91 -72.43
CA ARG A 103 -18.05 -19.55 -71.88
C ARG A 103 -18.84 -19.50 -70.57
N THR A 104 -20.00 -20.15 -70.52
CA THR A 104 -20.85 -20.19 -69.31
C THR A 104 -20.11 -20.85 -68.15
N GLN A 105 -19.36 -21.93 -68.42
CA GLN A 105 -18.56 -22.60 -67.40
C GLN A 105 -17.36 -21.76 -66.95
N VAL A 106 -16.68 -21.05 -67.87
CA VAL A 106 -15.60 -20.11 -67.52
C VAL A 106 -16.13 -19.01 -66.58
N GLU A 107 -17.30 -18.44 -66.90
CA GLU A 107 -17.95 -17.43 -66.04
C GLU A 107 -18.27 -17.99 -64.64
N ALA A 108 -18.75 -19.24 -64.55
CA ALA A 108 -19.02 -19.89 -63.28
C ALA A 108 -17.74 -20.12 -62.44
N LEU A 109 -16.67 -20.64 -63.06
CA LEU A 109 -15.39 -20.87 -62.37
C LEU A 109 -14.70 -19.56 -61.97
N MET A 110 -14.77 -18.52 -62.82
CA MET A 110 -14.30 -17.19 -62.48
C MET A 110 -15.01 -16.66 -61.24
N LYS A 111 -16.33 -16.81 -61.17
CA LYS A 111 -17.12 -16.41 -60.00
C LYS A 111 -16.71 -17.17 -58.75
N GLU A 112 -16.50 -18.49 -58.85
CA GLU A 112 -16.03 -19.31 -57.73
C GLU A 112 -14.64 -18.87 -57.24
N LYS A 113 -13.69 -18.68 -58.16
CA LYS A 113 -12.35 -18.16 -57.84
C LYS A 113 -12.42 -16.83 -57.11
N THR A 114 -13.22 -15.88 -57.61
CA THR A 114 -13.42 -14.59 -56.95
C THR A 114 -14.00 -14.75 -55.54
N GLN A 115 -14.97 -15.64 -55.37
CA GLN A 115 -15.57 -15.91 -54.06
C GLN A 115 -14.56 -16.50 -53.07
N ARG A 116 -13.77 -17.51 -53.47
CA ARG A 116 -12.74 -18.12 -52.61
C ARG A 116 -11.65 -17.10 -52.22
N MET A 117 -11.22 -16.26 -53.15
CA MET A 117 -10.24 -15.20 -52.86
C MET A 117 -10.80 -14.12 -51.93
N GLN A 118 -12.08 -13.76 -52.08
CA GLN A 118 -12.73 -12.81 -51.17
C GLN A 118 -12.86 -13.39 -49.76
N GLN A 119 -13.24 -14.66 -49.62
CA GLN A 119 -13.27 -15.36 -48.34
C GLN A 119 -11.90 -15.41 -47.69
N LEU A 120 -10.86 -15.77 -48.46
CA LEU A 120 -9.48 -15.77 -47.97
C LEU A 120 -9.08 -14.40 -47.42
N LYS A 121 -9.39 -13.32 -48.14
CA LYS A 121 -9.08 -11.96 -47.68
C LYS A 121 -9.74 -11.63 -46.34
N VAL A 122 -11.03 -11.94 -46.19
CA VAL A 122 -11.75 -11.70 -44.93
C VAL A 122 -11.12 -12.49 -43.78
N LEU A 123 -10.74 -13.75 -44.00
CA LEU A 123 -10.07 -14.56 -42.99
C LEU A 123 -8.68 -14.04 -42.64
N GLN A 124 -7.92 -13.58 -43.63
CA GLN A 124 -6.60 -12.97 -43.41
C GLN A 124 -6.68 -11.68 -42.59
N ASP A 125 -7.65 -10.82 -42.90
CA ASP A 125 -7.87 -9.59 -42.14
C ASP A 125 -8.23 -9.93 -40.66
N GLN A 126 -9.11 -10.91 -40.45
CA GLN A 126 -9.46 -11.40 -39.09
C GLN A 126 -8.28 -12.05 -38.36
N ASP A 127 -7.47 -12.84 -39.07
CA ASP A 127 -6.28 -13.49 -38.51
C ASP A 127 -5.25 -12.45 -38.06
N GLN A 128 -5.05 -11.41 -38.87
CA GLN A 128 -4.12 -10.33 -38.54
C GLN A 128 -4.54 -9.60 -37.27
N ASP A 129 -5.83 -9.23 -37.16
CA ASP A 129 -6.37 -8.58 -35.95
C ASP A 129 -6.17 -9.47 -34.71
N LEU A 130 -6.36 -10.79 -34.84
CA LEU A 130 -6.15 -11.74 -33.75
C LEU A 130 -4.66 -11.90 -33.41
N CYS A 131 -3.79 -11.94 -34.42
CA CYS A 131 -2.35 -12.05 -34.25
C CYS A 131 -1.76 -10.82 -33.55
N ASP A 132 -2.24 -9.62 -33.86
CA ASP A 132 -1.79 -8.38 -33.23
C ASP A 132 -2.11 -8.40 -31.72
N ILE A 133 -3.30 -8.87 -31.35
CA ILE A 133 -3.75 -8.94 -29.95
C ILE A 133 -3.08 -10.09 -29.19
N LEU A 134 -3.03 -11.30 -29.77
CA LEU A 134 -2.49 -12.50 -29.12
C LEU A 134 -0.96 -12.61 -29.23
N CYS A 135 -0.35 -11.74 -30.04
CA CYS A 135 1.06 -11.76 -30.44
C CYS A 135 1.50 -13.13 -30.97
N CYS A 136 0.71 -13.70 -31.87
CA CYS A 136 0.98 -14.99 -32.51
C CYS A 136 1.35 -14.82 -34.00
N MET A 137 1.83 -15.91 -34.60
CA MET A 137 2.21 -15.91 -36.01
C MET A 137 0.98 -16.10 -36.91
N PRO A 138 0.83 -15.32 -38.00
CA PRO A 138 -0.27 -15.47 -38.95
C PRO A 138 -0.34 -16.86 -39.59
N TYR A 139 -1.54 -17.23 -40.02
CA TYR A 139 -1.81 -18.49 -40.69
C TYR A 139 -1.15 -18.55 -42.08
N GLY A 140 -0.48 -19.66 -42.39
CA GLY A 140 0.45 -19.80 -43.52
C GLY A 140 -0.19 -20.04 -44.89
N ILE A 141 -1.16 -19.23 -45.34
CA ILE A 141 -1.67 -19.26 -46.71
C ILE A 141 -1.12 -18.07 -47.51
N ALA A 142 -0.52 -18.34 -48.68
CA ALA A 142 -0.01 -17.31 -49.56
C ALA A 142 -1.16 -16.43 -50.10
N PRO A 143 -1.10 -15.09 -49.96
CA PRO A 143 -2.23 -14.19 -50.27
C PRO A 143 -2.64 -14.15 -51.76
N ASN A 144 -1.76 -14.62 -52.65
CA ASN A 144 -2.01 -14.64 -54.09
C ASN A 144 -2.41 -16.02 -54.64
N SER A 145 -2.49 -17.04 -53.78
CA SER A 145 -2.87 -18.40 -54.18
C SER A 145 -4.36 -18.63 -53.95
N VAL A 146 -5.05 -19.25 -54.91
CA VAL A 146 -6.45 -19.64 -54.72
C VAL A 146 -6.48 -20.82 -53.74
N PRO A 147 -7.18 -20.70 -52.60
CA PRO A 147 -7.21 -21.78 -51.62
C PRO A 147 -8.17 -22.89 -52.05
N SER A 148 -7.88 -24.12 -51.63
CA SER A 148 -8.83 -25.23 -51.71
C SER A 148 -9.97 -25.04 -50.69
N PRO A 149 -11.14 -25.66 -50.89
CA PRO A 149 -12.22 -25.61 -49.91
C PRO A 149 -11.80 -26.12 -48.53
N GLU A 150 -10.96 -27.16 -48.47
CA GLU A 150 -10.42 -27.71 -47.23
C GLU A 150 -9.46 -26.73 -46.53
N GLN A 151 -8.62 -26.02 -47.30
CA GLN A 151 -7.76 -24.97 -46.74
C GLN A 151 -8.57 -23.82 -46.14
N LEU A 152 -9.66 -23.41 -46.80
CA LEU A 152 -10.58 -22.41 -46.27
C LEU A 152 -11.25 -22.89 -44.98
N GLU A 153 -11.73 -24.14 -44.94
CA GLU A 153 -12.37 -24.69 -43.74
C GLU A 153 -11.39 -24.78 -42.56
N ASN A 154 -10.18 -25.28 -42.80
CA ASN A 154 -9.13 -25.33 -41.78
C ASN A 154 -8.76 -23.94 -41.26
N PHE A 155 -8.76 -22.92 -42.13
CA PHE A 155 -8.50 -21.55 -41.72
C PHE A 155 -9.68 -20.97 -40.91
N HIS A 156 -10.93 -21.22 -41.29
CA HIS A 156 -12.10 -20.86 -40.46
C HIS A 156 -12.00 -21.50 -39.07
N GLN A 157 -11.66 -22.79 -38.98
CA GLN A 157 -11.50 -23.47 -37.70
C GLN A 157 -10.36 -22.88 -36.86
N HIS A 158 -9.26 -22.46 -37.51
CA HIS A 158 -8.19 -21.73 -36.85
C HIS A 158 -8.68 -20.42 -36.22
N ILE A 159 -9.41 -19.59 -36.97
CA ILE A 159 -9.99 -18.33 -36.49
C ILE A 159 -10.95 -18.57 -35.31
N VAL A 160 -11.78 -19.61 -35.37
CA VAL A 160 -12.68 -19.99 -34.27
C VAL A 160 -11.88 -20.33 -33.01
N ASN A 161 -10.80 -21.12 -33.15
CA ASN A 161 -9.94 -21.50 -32.03
C ASN A 161 -9.21 -20.29 -31.43
N GLN A 162 -8.69 -19.39 -32.28
CA GLN A 162 -8.00 -18.16 -31.84
C GLN A 162 -8.96 -17.19 -31.13
N ASN A 163 -10.20 -17.06 -31.60
CA ASN A 163 -11.21 -16.27 -30.90
C ASN A 163 -11.56 -16.84 -29.52
N ALA A 164 -11.69 -18.17 -29.41
CA ALA A 164 -11.89 -18.84 -28.12
C ALA A 164 -10.70 -18.60 -27.18
N GLU A 165 -9.48 -18.66 -27.71
CA GLU A 165 -8.25 -18.36 -26.96
C GLU A 165 -8.19 -16.91 -26.48
N LYS A 166 -8.53 -15.94 -27.35
CA LYS A 166 -8.65 -14.52 -27.01
C LYS A 166 -9.64 -14.31 -25.87
N ALA A 167 -10.85 -14.89 -25.98
CA ALA A 167 -11.86 -14.79 -24.93
C ALA A 167 -11.37 -15.36 -23.60
N ARG A 168 -10.68 -16.51 -23.62
CA ARG A 168 -10.10 -17.14 -22.44
C ARG A 168 -9.03 -16.28 -21.78
N ARG A 169 -8.06 -15.76 -22.55
CA ARG A 169 -6.99 -14.90 -22.00
C ARG A 169 -7.51 -13.56 -21.53
N TYR A 170 -8.52 -13.00 -22.19
CA TYR A 170 -9.14 -11.75 -21.76
C TYR A 170 -9.84 -11.91 -20.40
N ALA A 171 -10.57 -13.02 -20.20
CA ALA A 171 -11.17 -13.33 -18.91
C ALA A 171 -10.10 -13.46 -17.81
N GLU A 172 -9.03 -14.21 -18.08
CA GLU A 172 -7.90 -14.37 -17.17
C GLU A 172 -7.21 -13.02 -16.86
N PHE A 173 -6.96 -12.19 -17.87
CA PHE A 173 -6.43 -10.84 -17.69
C PHE A 173 -7.32 -9.98 -16.80
N THR A 174 -8.62 -9.96 -17.06
CA THR A 174 -9.59 -9.15 -16.31
C THR A 174 -9.62 -9.55 -14.83
N ASP A 175 -9.59 -10.87 -14.55
CA ASP A 175 -9.58 -11.38 -13.18
C ASP A 175 -8.25 -11.08 -12.47
N LEU A 176 -7.11 -11.20 -13.16
CA LEU A 176 -5.81 -10.83 -12.61
C LEU A 176 -5.70 -9.32 -12.37
N LYS A 177 -6.18 -8.47 -13.30
CA LYS A 177 -6.21 -7.01 -13.16
C LYS A 177 -7.01 -6.59 -11.93
N LYS A 178 -8.19 -7.18 -11.70
CA LYS A 178 -8.98 -6.93 -10.48
C LYS A 178 -8.24 -7.29 -9.21
N GLN A 179 -7.54 -8.43 -9.17
CA GLN A 179 -6.74 -8.85 -8.02
C GLN A 179 -5.56 -7.89 -7.77
N ILE A 180 -4.83 -7.51 -8.83
CA ILE A 180 -3.74 -6.54 -8.77
C ILE A 180 -4.22 -5.22 -8.18
N ILE A 181 -5.32 -4.66 -8.69
CA ILE A 181 -5.89 -3.40 -8.19
C ILE A 181 -6.26 -3.51 -6.71
N LEU A 182 -6.88 -4.62 -6.31
CA LEU A 182 -7.26 -4.85 -4.91
C LEU A 182 -6.03 -4.93 -4.00
N TYR A 183 -5.00 -5.70 -4.37
CA TYR A 183 -3.78 -5.81 -3.58
C TYR A 183 -3.00 -4.51 -3.53
N MET A 184 -2.91 -3.76 -4.64
CA MET A 184 -2.27 -2.45 -4.66
C MET A 184 -2.99 -1.45 -3.75
N GLN A 185 -4.32 -1.46 -3.73
CA GLN A 185 -5.11 -0.63 -2.81
C GLN A 185 -4.92 -1.02 -1.34
N GLU A 186 -4.86 -2.31 -1.02
CA GLU A 186 -4.63 -2.77 0.36
C GLU A 186 -3.22 -2.46 0.87
N LEU A 187 -2.24 -2.50 -0.02
CA LEU A 187 -0.84 -2.17 0.26
C LEU A 187 -0.53 -0.67 0.20
N ASP A 188 -1.50 0.17 -0.19
CA ASP A 188 -1.29 1.58 -0.54
C ASP A 188 -0.14 1.77 -1.57
N HIS A 189 0.02 0.81 -2.48
CA HIS A 189 1.06 0.80 -3.52
C HIS A 189 0.58 1.53 -4.78
N ILE A 190 1.42 2.41 -5.32
CA ILE A 190 1.13 3.17 -6.53
C ILE A 190 1.85 2.51 -7.71
N PRO A 191 1.24 2.35 -8.89
CA PRO A 191 1.91 1.81 -10.07
C PRO A 191 3.19 2.59 -10.42
N GLU A 192 4.36 1.95 -10.29
CA GLU A 192 5.65 2.60 -10.54
C GLU A 192 6.22 2.22 -11.91
N THR A 193 6.21 0.93 -12.21
CA THR A 193 6.75 0.37 -13.46
C THR A 193 5.86 0.70 -14.64
N SER A 194 6.44 0.75 -15.85
CA SER A 194 5.67 0.96 -17.08
C SER A 194 4.61 -0.13 -17.26
N PHE A 195 4.93 -1.37 -16.89
CA PHE A 195 4.01 -2.50 -16.96
C PHE A 195 2.85 -2.37 -15.97
N GLU A 196 3.10 -2.00 -14.71
CA GLU A 196 2.02 -1.76 -13.73
C GLU A 196 1.08 -0.65 -14.20
N LYS A 197 1.63 0.43 -14.77
CA LYS A 197 0.85 1.54 -15.31
C LYS A 197 -0.02 1.09 -16.49
N ASP A 198 0.55 0.33 -17.41
CA ASP A 198 -0.19 -0.24 -18.55
C ASP A 198 -1.36 -1.13 -18.07
N VAL A 199 -1.12 -1.99 -17.09
CA VAL A 199 -2.15 -2.90 -16.57
C VAL A 199 -3.26 -2.15 -15.80
N VAL A 200 -2.90 -1.17 -14.98
CA VAL A 200 -3.84 -0.53 -14.03
C VAL A 200 -4.51 0.71 -14.62
N CYS A 201 -3.79 1.52 -15.39
CA CYS A 201 -4.23 2.85 -15.81
C CYS A 201 -4.78 2.90 -17.23
N GLU A 202 -4.32 2.01 -18.12
CA GLU A 202 -4.77 1.98 -19.52
C GLU A 202 -6.04 1.12 -19.69
N ASP A 203 -6.69 1.29 -20.84
CA ASP A 203 -7.91 0.60 -21.22
C ASP A 203 -7.68 -0.92 -21.40
N GLU A 204 -8.67 -1.73 -21.04
CA GLU A 204 -8.55 -3.20 -21.14
C GLU A 204 -8.39 -3.70 -22.57
N ASP A 205 -8.88 -2.94 -23.56
CA ASP A 205 -8.85 -3.30 -24.97
C ASP A 205 -7.51 -2.99 -25.66
N SER A 206 -6.66 -2.14 -25.06
CA SER A 206 -5.33 -1.82 -25.60
C SER A 206 -4.25 -2.80 -25.17
N PHE A 207 -4.52 -3.65 -24.18
CA PHE A 207 -3.52 -4.56 -23.63
C PHE A 207 -3.29 -5.78 -24.52
N CYS A 208 -2.05 -6.03 -24.91
CA CYS A 208 -1.70 -7.22 -25.71
C CYS A 208 -1.78 -8.49 -24.85
N LEU A 209 -2.61 -9.45 -25.27
CA LEU A 209 -2.86 -10.73 -24.60
C LEU A 209 -1.82 -11.80 -24.97
N SER A 210 -0.55 -11.41 -25.04
CA SER A 210 0.56 -12.32 -25.30
C SER A 210 0.75 -13.29 -24.14
N ARG A 211 1.32 -14.47 -24.40
CA ARG A 211 1.61 -15.45 -23.34
C ARG A 211 2.56 -14.88 -22.28
N ASP A 212 3.51 -14.07 -22.70
CA ASP A 212 4.53 -13.49 -21.82
C ASP A 212 3.93 -12.39 -20.94
N ASN A 213 2.99 -11.59 -21.48
CA ASN A 213 2.25 -10.59 -20.71
C ASN A 213 1.36 -11.24 -19.66
N ILE A 214 0.61 -12.31 -20.00
CA ILE A 214 -0.19 -13.07 -19.03
C ILE A 214 0.69 -13.69 -17.94
N THR A 215 1.87 -14.19 -18.30
CA THR A 215 2.83 -14.74 -17.32
C THR A 215 3.36 -13.63 -16.40
N SER A 216 3.64 -12.44 -16.95
CA SER A 216 4.10 -11.28 -16.19
C SER A 216 3.03 -10.75 -15.23
N LEU A 217 1.76 -10.77 -15.64
CA LEU A 217 0.62 -10.45 -14.76
C LEU A 217 0.53 -11.40 -13.56
N LYS A 218 0.65 -12.71 -13.80
CA LYS A 218 0.66 -13.72 -12.73
C LYS A 218 1.82 -13.50 -11.78
N LEU A 219 3.01 -13.20 -12.31
CA LEU A 219 4.18 -12.90 -11.49
C LEU A 219 3.94 -11.66 -10.62
N LEU A 220 3.34 -10.60 -11.17
CA LEU A 220 2.99 -9.39 -10.42
C LEU A 220 1.98 -9.70 -9.30
N VAL A 221 0.97 -10.53 -9.56
CA VAL A 221 0.04 -11.00 -8.52
C VAL A 221 0.80 -11.72 -7.40
N CYS A 222 1.64 -12.70 -7.72
CA CYS A 222 2.42 -13.42 -6.71
C CYS A 222 3.28 -12.47 -5.87
N GLN A 223 3.95 -11.51 -6.50
CA GLN A 223 4.77 -10.53 -5.78
C GLN A 223 3.96 -9.63 -4.85
N LEU A 224 2.75 -9.23 -5.25
CA LEU A 224 1.86 -8.44 -4.41
C LEU A 224 1.31 -9.27 -3.23
N GLU A 225 0.98 -10.54 -3.47
CA GLU A 225 0.55 -11.48 -2.42
C GLU A 225 1.65 -11.73 -1.39
N GLU A 226 2.89 -11.95 -1.83
CA GLU A 226 4.05 -12.12 -0.96
C GLU A 226 4.27 -10.88 -0.07
N ARG A 227 4.24 -9.66 -0.65
CA ARG A 227 4.36 -8.42 0.13
C ARG A 227 3.21 -8.23 1.12
N LYS A 228 1.99 -8.62 0.74
CA LYS A 228 0.83 -8.58 1.64
C LYS A 228 1.01 -9.55 2.80
N ALA A 229 1.48 -10.77 2.54
CA ALA A 229 1.76 -11.75 3.57
C ALA A 229 2.88 -11.29 4.53
N GLU A 230 3.95 -10.67 4.00
CA GLU A 230 5.03 -10.09 4.81
C GLU A 230 4.52 -8.95 5.70
N ASN A 231 3.70 -8.04 5.16
CA ASN A 231 3.07 -6.97 5.93
C ASN A 231 2.14 -7.50 7.03
N GLU A 232 1.35 -8.55 6.75
CA GLU A 232 0.52 -9.21 7.77
C GLU A 232 1.39 -9.83 8.88
N ALA A 233 2.43 -10.57 8.50
CA ALA A 233 3.31 -11.22 9.47
C ALA A 233 4.02 -10.21 10.38
N THR A 234 4.48 -9.08 9.83
CA THR A 234 5.09 -8.00 10.63
C THR A 234 4.07 -7.31 11.53
N CYS A 235 2.85 -7.04 11.05
CA CYS A 235 1.77 -6.52 11.88
C CYS A 235 1.47 -7.46 13.04
N GLU A 236 1.34 -8.76 12.78
CA GLU A 236 1.00 -9.76 13.81
C GLU A 236 2.11 -9.86 14.86
N ALA A 237 3.39 -9.87 14.45
CA ALA A 237 4.51 -9.84 15.39
C ALA A 237 4.48 -8.59 16.30
N HIS A 238 4.11 -7.42 15.75
CA HIS A 238 3.92 -6.22 16.56
C HIS A 238 2.70 -6.33 17.48
N ARG A 239 1.57 -6.89 17.03
CA ARG A 239 0.38 -7.12 17.86
C ARG A 239 0.67 -8.04 19.03
N GLU A 240 1.35 -9.16 18.81
CA GLU A 240 1.79 -10.07 19.87
C GLU A 240 2.66 -9.35 20.89
N LYS A 241 3.63 -8.55 20.41
CA LYS A 241 4.50 -7.75 21.28
C LYS A 241 3.72 -6.71 22.10
N ILE A 242 2.75 -6.02 21.48
CA ILE A 242 1.89 -5.06 22.16
C ILE A 242 1.06 -5.75 23.24
N GLN A 243 0.44 -6.91 22.94
CA GLN A 243 -0.32 -7.67 23.92
C GLN A 243 0.55 -8.08 25.13
N GLN A 244 1.75 -8.60 24.87
CA GLN A 244 2.71 -8.94 25.93
C GLN A 244 3.07 -7.72 26.78
N LEU A 245 3.32 -6.56 26.16
CA LEU A 245 3.64 -5.32 26.89
C LEU A 245 2.44 -4.77 27.66
N TRP A 246 1.23 -4.81 27.10
CA TRP A 246 0.00 -4.43 27.77
C TRP A 246 -0.24 -5.26 29.03
N ASP A 247 0.00 -6.57 28.98
CA ASP A 247 -0.15 -7.46 30.13
C ASP A 247 0.93 -7.23 31.18
N ARG A 248 2.19 -7.05 30.76
CA ARG A 248 3.30 -6.76 31.69
C ARG A 248 3.18 -5.39 32.38
N LEU A 249 2.73 -4.37 31.64
CA LEU A 249 2.58 -3.00 32.14
C LEU A 249 1.21 -2.74 32.77
N GLN A 250 0.29 -3.71 32.71
CA GLN A 250 -1.08 -3.59 33.23
C GLN A 250 -1.81 -2.39 32.63
N VAL A 251 -1.70 -2.21 31.31
CA VAL A 251 -2.36 -1.11 30.60
C VAL A 251 -3.89 -1.24 30.71
N PRO A 252 -4.61 -0.17 31.10
CA PRO A 252 -6.06 -0.20 31.29
C PRO A 252 -6.82 -0.64 30.04
N GLN A 253 -7.96 -1.28 30.25
CA GLN A 253 -8.78 -1.83 29.16
C GLN A 253 -9.28 -0.72 28.22
N GLU A 254 -9.56 0.48 28.72
CA GLU A 254 -10.02 1.62 27.92
C GLU A 254 -8.97 2.05 26.89
N GLU A 255 -7.67 2.01 27.24
CA GLU A 255 -6.58 2.31 26.31
C GLU A 255 -6.41 1.20 25.26
N ARG A 256 -6.56 -0.08 25.67
CA ARG A 256 -6.52 -1.22 24.75
C ARG A 256 -7.66 -1.14 23.71
N GLU A 257 -8.86 -0.81 24.17
CA GLU A 257 -10.05 -0.67 23.32
C GLU A 257 -9.92 0.49 22.34
N ALA A 258 -9.35 1.62 22.77
CA ALA A 258 -9.10 2.76 21.90
C ALA A 258 -8.15 2.41 20.73
N PHE A 259 -7.25 1.43 20.91
CA PHE A 259 -6.29 1.00 19.90
C PHE A 259 -6.78 -0.18 19.02
N ASN A 260 -7.97 -0.72 19.27
CA ASN A 260 -8.44 -1.98 18.67
C ASN A 260 -8.59 -1.94 17.13
N GLU A 261 -8.83 -0.77 16.52
CA GLU A 261 -8.88 -0.64 15.05
C GLU A 261 -7.58 -1.11 14.38
N HIS A 262 -6.44 -0.82 15.02
CA HIS A 262 -5.11 -1.20 14.55
C HIS A 262 -4.72 -2.63 14.93
N MET A 263 -5.51 -3.30 15.77
CA MET A 263 -5.28 -4.69 16.20
C MET A 263 -5.94 -5.73 15.28
N VAL A 264 -6.64 -5.31 14.23
CA VAL A 264 -7.31 -6.23 13.29
C VAL A 264 -6.83 -6.06 11.86
N SER A 265 -6.56 -4.83 11.42
CA SER A 265 -6.21 -4.55 10.03
C SER A 265 -4.70 -4.39 9.83
N SER A 266 -4.23 -4.67 8.61
CA SER A 266 -2.78 -4.77 8.29
C SER A 266 -2.35 -3.88 7.12
N ARG A 267 -3.17 -2.86 6.81
CA ARG A 267 -2.78 -1.78 5.91
C ARG A 267 -1.59 -1.01 6.48
N ARG A 268 -0.89 -0.28 5.60
CA ARG A 268 0.28 0.54 5.94
C ARG A 268 0.06 1.44 7.16
N ARG A 269 -1.07 2.16 7.22
CA ARG A 269 -1.42 3.03 8.37
C ARG A 269 -1.42 2.29 9.72
N ASN A 270 -1.78 1.01 9.72
CA ASN A 270 -1.84 0.21 10.94
C ASN A 270 -0.45 -0.27 11.33
N LEU A 271 0.39 -0.66 10.36
CA LEU A 271 1.78 -1.02 10.64
C LEU A 271 2.51 0.16 11.30
N GLU A 272 2.35 1.37 10.78
CA GLU A 272 2.92 2.59 11.36
C GLU A 272 2.38 2.84 12.79
N ALA A 273 1.07 2.66 13.02
CA ALA A 273 0.47 2.79 14.34
C ALA A 273 0.97 1.72 15.34
N LEU A 274 1.09 0.46 14.89
CA LEU A 274 1.61 -0.66 15.70
C LEU A 274 3.06 -0.41 16.10
N GLN A 275 3.91 0.06 15.19
CA GLN A 275 5.29 0.41 15.49
C GLN A 275 5.39 1.54 16.52
N ALA A 276 4.59 2.59 16.34
CA ALA A 276 4.54 3.71 17.29
C ALA A 276 4.08 3.25 18.68
N GLU A 277 3.08 2.37 18.77
CA GLU A 277 2.60 1.85 20.05
C GLU A 277 3.62 0.92 20.72
N VAL A 278 4.31 0.06 19.97
CA VAL A 278 5.43 -0.74 20.49
C VAL A 278 6.50 0.17 21.09
N GLN A 279 6.89 1.23 20.37
CA GLN A 279 7.89 2.17 20.86
C GLN A 279 7.43 2.86 22.14
N ARG A 280 6.19 3.39 22.15
CA ARG A 280 5.60 4.04 23.32
C ARG A 280 5.58 3.13 24.55
N LEU A 281 5.21 1.87 24.38
CA LEU A 281 5.15 0.88 25.47
C LEU A 281 6.56 0.49 25.97
N GLU A 282 7.55 0.37 25.08
CA GLU A 282 8.94 0.12 25.49
C GLU A 282 9.52 1.30 26.27
N GLU A 283 9.22 2.53 25.85
CA GLU A 283 9.60 3.75 26.58
C GLU A 283 8.93 3.81 27.95
N LEU A 284 7.64 3.46 28.04
CA LEU A 284 6.90 3.37 29.30
C LEU A 284 7.49 2.31 30.23
N LYS A 285 7.88 1.14 29.69
CA LYS A 285 8.58 0.09 30.44
C LYS A 285 9.89 0.60 31.03
N LEU A 286 10.70 1.29 30.22
CA LEU A 286 11.97 1.85 30.68
C LEU A 286 11.77 2.93 31.74
N LEU A 287 10.76 3.79 31.58
CA LEU A 287 10.41 4.81 32.57
C LEU A 287 9.98 4.17 33.91
N ASN A 288 9.20 3.11 33.88
CA ASN A 288 8.80 2.37 35.08
C ASN A 288 10.02 1.74 35.77
N ILE A 289 10.92 1.08 35.03
CA ILE A 289 12.17 0.51 35.57
C ILE A 289 13.00 1.61 36.23
N ARG A 290 13.13 2.78 35.58
CA ARG A 290 13.85 3.92 36.13
C ARG A 290 13.25 4.41 37.44
N ASN A 291 11.93 4.64 37.48
CA ASN A 291 11.25 5.13 38.68
C ASN A 291 11.40 4.16 39.86
N VAL A 292 11.25 2.85 39.62
CA VAL A 292 11.41 1.83 40.66
C VAL A 292 12.87 1.76 41.11
N THR A 293 13.82 1.77 40.18
CA THR A 293 15.26 1.73 40.51
C THR A 293 15.68 2.96 41.33
N ASP A 294 15.22 4.15 40.96
CA ASP A 294 15.53 5.39 41.69
C ASP A 294 14.90 5.40 43.10
N ALA A 295 13.71 4.81 43.27
CA ALA A 295 13.11 4.59 44.58
C ALA A 295 13.95 3.62 45.43
N ILE A 296 14.38 2.49 44.86
CA ILE A 296 15.26 1.53 45.54
C ILE A 296 16.62 2.16 45.88
N ARG A 297 17.22 2.93 44.97
CA ARG A 297 18.48 3.67 45.22
C ARG A 297 18.33 4.64 46.40
N SER A 298 17.20 5.33 46.47
CA SER A 298 16.89 6.22 47.58
C SER A 298 16.77 5.46 48.91
N GLU A 299 16.11 4.30 48.92
CA GLU A 299 16.06 3.43 50.11
C GLU A 299 17.43 2.85 50.49
N ILE A 300 18.24 2.43 49.51
CA ILE A 300 19.62 1.96 49.71
C ILE A 300 20.46 3.06 50.35
N ALA A 301 20.37 4.31 49.87
CA ALA A 301 21.10 5.44 50.43
C ALA A 301 20.75 5.67 51.92
N VAL A 302 19.46 5.57 52.28
CA VAL A 302 19.01 5.65 53.68
C VAL A 302 19.57 4.49 54.51
N LEU A 303 19.60 3.26 53.98
CA LEU A 303 20.18 2.11 54.68
C LEU A 303 21.69 2.22 54.83
N TRP A 304 22.39 2.77 53.84
CA TRP A 304 23.82 3.04 53.93
C TRP A 304 24.15 4.02 55.05
N GLU A 305 23.32 5.04 55.26
CA GLU A 305 23.46 5.96 56.39
C GLU A 305 23.16 5.27 57.72
N LYS A 306 22.05 4.51 57.82
CA LYS A 306 21.67 3.80 59.05
C LYS A 306 22.68 2.75 59.50
N CYS A 307 23.33 2.09 58.55
CA CYS A 307 24.36 1.09 58.82
C CYS A 307 25.78 1.70 58.88
N PHE A 308 25.92 3.02 58.77
CA PHE A 308 27.20 3.75 58.80
C PHE A 308 28.25 3.23 57.80
N LEU A 309 27.83 2.81 56.60
CA LEU A 309 28.75 2.34 55.56
C LEU A 309 29.63 3.49 55.07
N SER A 310 30.93 3.19 54.90
CA SER A 310 31.91 4.15 54.38
C SER A 310 31.70 4.45 52.89
N THR A 311 32.23 5.56 52.41
CA THR A 311 32.16 5.94 50.99
C THR A 311 32.69 4.85 50.07
N ASP A 312 33.80 4.21 50.42
CA ASP A 312 34.41 3.14 49.63
C ASP A 312 33.51 1.90 49.56
N GLN A 313 32.84 1.55 50.66
CA GLN A 313 31.89 0.44 50.69
C GLN A 313 30.64 0.73 49.85
N ARG A 314 30.16 1.98 49.85
CA ARG A 314 29.06 2.41 48.98
C ARG A 314 29.45 2.34 47.51
N GLN A 315 30.67 2.78 47.17
CA GLN A 315 31.20 2.73 45.80
C GLN A 315 31.48 1.31 45.31
N ALA A 316 31.70 0.35 46.21
CA ALA A 316 31.87 -1.06 45.84
C ALA A 316 30.64 -1.64 45.12
N PHE A 317 29.43 -1.13 45.40
CA PHE A 317 28.23 -1.47 44.63
C PHE A 317 28.16 -0.64 43.33
N ALA A 318 29.03 -0.98 42.38
CA ALA A 318 29.12 -0.32 41.07
C ALA A 318 27.79 -0.20 40.29
N PRO A 319 26.82 -1.15 40.36
CA PRO A 319 25.53 -1.00 39.69
C PRO A 319 24.74 0.26 40.11
N TYR A 320 24.99 0.82 41.29
CA TYR A 320 24.32 2.05 41.74
C TYR A 320 24.49 3.24 40.78
N PHE A 321 25.58 3.28 40.00
CA PHE A 321 25.91 4.41 39.13
C PHE A 321 25.71 4.12 37.64
N LYS A 322 25.13 2.97 37.28
CA LYS A 322 24.93 2.55 35.89
C LYS A 322 23.56 2.98 35.33
N ASP A 323 23.43 2.91 34.02
CA ASP A 323 22.21 3.18 33.25
C ASP A 323 21.11 2.13 33.49
N PHE A 324 19.86 2.55 33.36
CA PHE A 324 18.68 1.77 33.68
C PHE A 324 18.47 0.59 32.72
N THR A 325 18.50 -0.63 33.26
CA THR A 325 18.14 -1.86 32.55
C THR A 325 17.31 -2.77 33.46
N GLU A 326 16.64 -3.77 32.89
CA GLU A 326 15.87 -4.74 33.68
C GLU A 326 16.78 -5.59 34.58
N GLU A 327 17.96 -5.98 34.11
CA GLU A 327 18.99 -6.64 34.91
C GLU A 327 19.52 -5.74 36.03
N LEU A 328 19.59 -4.43 35.80
CA LEU A 328 19.99 -3.48 36.85
C LEU A 328 18.99 -3.47 38.00
N LEU A 329 17.69 -3.51 37.70
CA LEU A 329 16.64 -3.51 38.71
C LEU A 329 16.74 -4.74 39.62
N THR A 330 16.97 -5.92 39.06
CA THR A 330 17.12 -7.16 39.86
C THR A 330 18.34 -7.12 40.77
N LEU A 331 19.46 -6.52 40.33
CA LEU A 331 20.63 -6.29 41.18
C LEU A 331 20.33 -5.32 42.33
N HIS A 332 19.54 -4.27 42.09
CA HIS A 332 19.15 -3.32 43.13
C HIS A 332 18.18 -3.96 44.14
N ASP A 333 17.23 -4.78 43.69
CA ASP A 333 16.32 -5.54 44.56
C ASP A 333 17.08 -6.52 45.46
N ALA A 334 18.08 -7.22 44.91
CA ALA A 334 18.92 -8.12 45.71
C ALA A 334 19.76 -7.34 46.74
N GLU A 335 20.34 -6.21 46.34
CA GLU A 335 21.18 -5.40 47.23
C GLU A 335 20.38 -4.75 48.36
N ILE A 336 19.19 -4.21 48.06
CA ILE A 336 18.35 -3.64 49.12
C ILE A 336 17.87 -4.71 50.10
N GLN A 337 17.57 -5.93 49.64
CA GLN A 337 17.24 -7.04 50.53
C GLN A 337 18.43 -7.43 51.41
N ARG A 338 19.62 -7.54 50.83
CA ARG A 338 20.86 -7.80 51.58
C ARG A 338 21.12 -6.75 52.66
N LEU A 339 20.96 -5.47 52.33
CA LEU A 339 21.14 -4.35 53.26
C LEU A 339 20.05 -4.31 54.35
N LYS A 340 18.79 -4.59 53.99
CA LYS A 340 17.69 -4.69 54.97
C LYS A 340 17.95 -5.82 55.97
N GLN A 341 18.37 -6.99 55.49
CA GLN A 341 18.72 -8.12 56.34
C GLN A 341 19.89 -7.77 57.26
N HIS A 342 20.97 -7.21 56.70
CA HIS A 342 22.14 -6.79 57.46
C HIS A 342 21.80 -5.74 58.54
N TYR A 343 20.90 -4.80 58.24
CA TYR A 343 20.43 -3.83 59.22
C TYR A 343 19.63 -4.48 60.33
N GLU A 344 18.68 -5.36 60.02
CA GLU A 344 17.84 -6.00 61.04
C GLU A 344 18.64 -6.96 61.93
N ASP A 345 19.59 -7.72 61.37
CA ASP A 345 20.45 -8.63 62.14
C ASP A 345 21.32 -7.88 63.18
N HIS A 346 21.69 -6.64 62.89
CA HIS A 346 22.61 -5.83 63.71
C HIS A 346 21.98 -4.55 64.26
N LYS A 347 20.65 -4.49 64.27
CA LYS A 347 19.88 -3.28 64.57
C LYS A 347 20.19 -2.70 65.95
N GLU A 348 20.29 -3.56 66.96
CA GLU A 348 20.58 -3.11 68.33
C GLU A 348 21.93 -2.40 68.44
N LEU A 349 22.91 -2.83 67.64
CA LEU A 349 24.23 -2.23 67.60
C LEU A 349 24.19 -0.86 66.93
N PHE A 350 23.55 -0.77 65.76
CA PHE A 350 23.38 0.51 65.05
C PHE A 350 22.55 1.52 65.85
N ASP A 351 21.45 1.09 66.46
CA ASP A 351 20.61 1.94 67.32
C ASP A 351 21.41 2.43 68.54
N GLY A 352 22.28 1.58 69.09
CA GLY A 352 23.17 1.95 70.18
C GLY A 352 24.22 2.99 69.77
N VAL A 353 24.83 2.85 68.58
CA VAL A 353 25.74 3.85 68.01
C VAL A 353 25.03 5.19 67.81
N HIS A 354 23.84 5.17 67.22
CA HIS A 354 23.03 6.38 67.01
C HIS A 354 22.66 7.04 68.34
N GLN A 355 22.22 6.27 69.34
CA GLN A 355 21.93 6.77 70.68
C GLN A 355 23.15 7.40 71.34
N TRP A 356 24.35 6.83 71.15
CA TRP A 356 25.58 7.40 71.66
C TRP A 356 25.89 8.74 70.98
N GLU A 357 25.82 8.80 69.65
CA GLU A 357 26.08 10.03 68.89
C GLU A 357 25.10 11.16 69.25
N GLU A 358 23.80 10.84 69.40
CA GLU A 358 22.80 11.81 69.87
C GLU A 358 23.06 12.28 71.30
N SER A 359 23.40 11.35 72.20
CA SER A 359 23.72 11.66 73.60
C SER A 359 24.98 12.51 73.72
N TRP A 360 25.99 12.23 72.90
CA TRP A 360 27.25 12.96 72.84
C TRP A 360 27.04 14.38 72.28
N ARG A 361 26.30 14.52 71.18
CA ARG A 361 25.93 15.82 70.62
C ARG A 361 25.16 16.67 71.62
N LEU A 362 24.16 16.09 72.31
CA LEU A 362 23.41 16.79 73.35
C LEU A 362 24.31 17.18 74.53
N PHE A 363 25.24 16.31 74.93
CA PHE A 363 26.22 16.60 75.97
C PHE A 363 27.09 17.81 75.60
N LEU A 364 27.64 17.85 74.38
CA LEU A 364 28.42 18.98 73.87
C LEU A 364 27.59 20.28 73.78
N GLU A 365 26.32 20.19 73.39
CA GLU A 365 25.41 21.35 73.36
C GLU A 365 25.19 21.92 74.77
N LEU A 366 24.99 21.05 75.76
CA LEU A 366 24.85 21.46 77.17
C LEU A 366 26.15 22.03 77.74
N GLU A 367 27.32 21.49 77.39
CA GLU A 367 28.63 22.06 77.74
C GLU A 367 28.82 23.46 77.15
N LYS A 368 28.52 23.64 75.86
CA LYS A 368 28.61 24.95 75.20
C LYS A 368 27.68 25.97 75.85
N LYS A 369 26.44 25.57 76.15
CA LYS A 369 25.49 26.40 76.90
C LYS A 369 26.01 26.73 78.30
N ALA A 370 26.68 25.80 78.98
CA ALA A 370 27.23 26.01 80.32
C ALA A 370 28.39 27.03 80.35
N THR A 371 29.15 27.16 79.27
CA THR A 371 30.24 28.13 79.13
C THR A 371 29.78 29.54 78.73
N ASP A 372 28.53 29.73 78.29
CA ASP A 372 27.99 31.03 77.86
C ASP A 372 27.82 32.02 79.04
N PRO A 373 28.49 33.19 79.04
CA PRO A 373 28.33 34.22 80.08
C PRO A 373 26.92 34.82 80.17
N THR A 374 26.13 34.79 79.09
CA THR A 374 24.77 35.36 79.04
C THR A 374 23.70 34.43 79.63
N ARG A 375 24.09 33.21 80.00
CA ARG A 375 23.23 32.12 80.51
C ARG A 375 22.46 32.46 81.80
N PHE A 376 22.94 33.40 82.61
CA PHE A 376 22.34 33.76 83.90
C PHE A 376 21.07 34.63 83.79
N THR A 377 20.61 34.95 82.58
CA THR A 377 19.39 35.73 82.34
C THR A 377 18.10 34.90 82.41
N ASN A 378 18.20 33.56 82.57
CA ASN A 378 17.07 32.65 82.59
C ASN A 378 16.44 32.49 84.00
N ARG A 379 15.25 33.08 84.22
CA ARG A 379 14.38 32.80 85.39
C ARG A 379 13.64 31.46 85.19
N GLY A 380 13.58 30.60 86.22
CA GLY A 380 12.69 29.42 86.23
C GLY A 380 13.34 28.03 86.41
N GLY A 381 14.58 27.93 86.92
CA GLY A 381 15.20 26.65 87.28
C GLY A 381 15.71 25.80 86.09
N ASN A 382 15.74 26.36 84.89
CA ASN A 382 16.24 25.68 83.69
C ASN A 382 17.74 25.32 83.79
N LEU A 383 18.54 26.19 84.40
CA LEU A 383 19.98 25.96 84.65
C LEU A 383 20.25 24.66 85.41
N LEU A 384 19.43 24.37 86.42
CA LEU A 384 19.54 23.19 87.25
C LEU A 384 19.08 21.94 86.49
N LYS A 385 18.09 22.06 85.61
CA LYS A 385 17.65 20.97 84.73
C LYS A 385 18.71 20.62 83.70
N GLU A 386 19.31 21.61 83.04
CA GLU A 386 20.44 21.43 82.12
C GLU A 386 21.64 20.77 82.82
N GLU A 387 22.01 21.26 84.01
CA GLU A 387 23.11 20.68 84.79
C GLU A 387 22.82 19.25 85.24
N LYS A 388 21.57 18.96 85.66
CA LYS A 388 21.12 17.62 86.00
C LYS A 388 21.20 16.69 84.79
N GLN A 389 20.69 17.12 83.64
CA GLN A 389 20.75 16.37 82.39
C GLN A 389 22.19 16.13 81.93
N ARG A 390 23.07 17.15 82.04
CA ARG A 390 24.50 17.01 81.76
C ARG A 390 25.17 15.98 82.67
N SER A 391 24.91 16.03 83.97
CA SER A 391 25.44 15.06 84.94
C SER A 391 24.92 13.65 84.69
N GLU A 392 23.67 13.52 84.23
CA GLU A 392 23.07 12.26 83.84
C GLU A 392 23.71 11.70 82.57
N LEU A 393 23.89 12.52 81.53
CA LEU A 393 24.60 12.16 80.29
C LEU A 393 26.06 11.77 80.56
N HIS A 394 26.78 12.52 81.40
CA HIS A 394 28.15 12.19 81.79
C HIS A 394 28.25 10.83 82.53
N LYS A 395 27.16 10.37 83.15
CA LYS A 395 27.09 9.04 83.80
C LYS A 395 26.55 7.96 82.87
N SER A 396 25.68 8.30 81.92
CA SER A 396 25.05 7.34 81.01
C SER A 396 25.91 7.04 79.79
N LEU A 397 26.68 8.01 79.26
CA LEU A 397 27.59 7.84 78.13
C LEU A 397 28.61 6.71 78.39
N PRO A 398 29.39 6.69 79.49
CA PRO A 398 30.31 5.57 79.77
C PRO A 398 29.61 4.22 79.96
N LYS A 399 28.35 4.21 80.43
CA LYS A 399 27.57 2.97 80.56
C LYS A 399 27.13 2.46 79.20
N LEU A 400 26.73 3.36 78.31
CA LEU A 400 26.36 3.05 76.94
C LEU A 400 27.58 2.57 76.15
N GLU A 401 28.73 3.23 76.30
CA GLU A 401 30.02 2.82 75.70
C GLU A 401 30.43 1.41 76.16
N LYS A 402 30.30 1.10 77.45
CA LYS A 402 30.60 -0.25 77.96
C LYS A 402 29.65 -1.31 77.41
N LYS A 403 28.36 -0.97 77.28
CA LYS A 403 27.36 -1.86 76.66
C LYS A 403 27.69 -2.10 75.19
N LEU A 404 27.94 -1.03 74.44
CA LEU A 404 28.32 -1.08 73.03
C LEU A 404 29.61 -1.87 72.83
N LYS A 405 30.62 -1.66 73.67
CA LYS A 405 31.86 -2.44 73.62
C LYS A 405 31.58 -3.94 73.74
N ALA A 406 30.74 -4.36 74.69
CA ALA A 406 30.42 -5.77 74.86
C ALA A 406 29.67 -6.34 73.64
N GLN A 407 28.76 -5.55 73.04
CA GLN A 407 28.04 -5.96 71.83
C GLN A 407 28.96 -6.02 70.59
N ILE A 408 29.88 -5.06 70.44
CA ILE A 408 30.89 -5.04 69.37
C ILE A 408 31.84 -6.23 69.51
N ASP A 409 32.36 -6.51 70.70
CA ASP A 409 33.30 -7.61 70.93
C ASP A 409 32.67 -8.98 70.56
N VAL A 410 31.36 -9.16 70.81
CA VAL A 410 30.60 -10.34 70.37
C VAL A 410 30.46 -10.36 68.85
N TRP A 411 30.07 -9.23 68.26
CA TRP A 411 29.89 -9.10 66.81
C TRP A 411 31.17 -9.36 66.01
N GLU A 412 32.31 -8.79 66.43
CA GLU A 412 33.60 -9.00 65.78
C GLU A 412 34.04 -10.47 65.86
N GLY A 413 33.67 -11.16 66.94
CA GLY A 413 33.87 -12.60 67.11
C GLY A 413 32.99 -13.45 66.18
N GLU A 414 31.74 -13.06 65.96
CA GLU A 414 30.80 -13.77 65.09
C GLU A 414 31.08 -13.54 63.59
N GLN A 415 31.42 -12.30 63.20
CA GLN A 415 31.62 -11.91 61.80
C GLN A 415 33.08 -12.01 61.32
N ALA A 416 34.02 -12.25 62.25
CA ALA A 416 35.47 -12.28 62.00
C ALA A 416 35.98 -11.03 61.22
N ARG A 417 35.35 -9.88 61.48
CA ARG A 417 35.64 -8.58 60.84
C ARG A 417 35.56 -7.49 61.89
N GLU A 418 36.28 -6.40 61.67
CA GLU A 418 36.28 -5.24 62.57
C GLU A 418 35.02 -4.39 62.39
N PHE A 419 34.44 -3.90 63.48
CA PHE A 419 33.25 -3.05 63.43
C PHE A 419 33.63 -1.61 63.12
N LEU A 420 33.39 -1.21 61.87
CA LEU A 420 33.72 0.11 61.36
C LEU A 420 32.46 0.97 61.21
N VAL A 421 32.52 2.19 61.74
CA VAL A 421 31.52 3.25 61.56
C VAL A 421 32.15 4.32 60.69
N ASN A 422 31.60 4.57 59.50
CA ASN A 422 32.15 5.50 58.50
C ASN A 422 33.63 5.24 58.13
N GLY A 423 34.10 3.98 58.27
CA GLY A 423 35.47 3.58 57.95
C GLY A 423 36.46 3.64 59.12
N GLN A 424 36.03 4.02 60.32
CA GLN A 424 36.85 4.04 61.55
C GLN A 424 36.27 3.10 62.61
N LYS A 425 37.12 2.51 63.47
CA LYS A 425 36.63 1.72 64.61
C LYS A 425 35.85 2.62 65.56
N PHE A 426 34.61 2.25 65.87
CA PHE A 426 33.71 3.08 66.69
C PHE A 426 34.33 3.45 68.05
N LEU A 427 34.96 2.50 68.75
CA LEU A 427 35.56 2.77 70.05
C LEU A 427 36.76 3.72 69.99
N GLN A 428 37.53 3.70 68.89
CA GLN A 428 38.62 4.66 68.67
C GLN A 428 38.05 6.06 68.44
N TYR A 429 37.01 6.17 67.61
CA TYR A 429 36.30 7.43 67.41
C TYR A 429 35.75 8.00 68.72
N VAL A 430 35.11 7.18 69.56
CA VAL A 430 34.61 7.58 70.89
C VAL A 430 35.74 8.13 71.77
N GLU A 431 36.88 7.44 71.83
CA GLU A 431 38.05 7.88 72.60
C GLU A 431 38.61 9.20 72.07
N GLU A 432 38.73 9.35 70.75
CA GLU A 432 39.14 10.58 70.09
C GLU A 432 38.19 11.75 70.42
N GLN A 433 36.87 11.51 70.43
CA GLN A 433 35.89 12.54 70.81
C GLN A 433 36.06 13.00 72.25
N TRP A 434 36.25 12.06 73.20
CA TRP A 434 36.54 12.38 74.59
C TRP A 434 37.85 13.14 74.76
N GLU A 435 38.89 12.76 74.02
CA GLU A 435 40.20 13.42 74.05
C GLU A 435 40.12 14.84 73.48
N LEU A 436 39.44 15.04 72.36
CA LEU A 436 39.18 16.37 71.79
C LEU A 436 38.44 17.26 72.79
N HIS A 437 37.40 16.73 73.44
CA HIS A 437 36.70 17.46 74.48
C HIS A 437 37.63 17.79 75.66
N ARG A 438 38.48 16.86 76.11
CA ARG A 438 39.45 17.10 77.19
C ARG A 438 40.43 18.21 76.84
N ILE A 439 41.00 18.17 75.64
CA ILE A 439 41.92 19.20 75.12
C ILE A 439 41.20 20.55 75.04
N GLU A 440 39.95 20.59 74.58
CA GLU A 440 39.18 21.83 74.49
C GLU A 440 38.90 22.42 75.88
N LYS A 441 38.54 21.59 76.88
CA LYS A 441 38.40 22.06 78.28
C LYS A 441 39.73 22.55 78.86
N GLU A 442 40.84 21.92 78.50
CA GLU A 442 42.17 22.35 78.93
C GLU A 442 42.56 23.69 78.28
N LYS A 443 42.31 23.87 76.98
CA LYS A 443 42.48 25.14 76.27
C LYS A 443 41.61 26.24 76.88
N GLU A 444 40.33 25.96 77.15
CA GLU A 444 39.41 26.89 77.81
C GLU A 444 39.94 27.30 79.20
N LYS A 445 40.48 26.35 79.96
CA LYS A 445 41.10 26.60 81.27
C LYS A 445 42.37 27.45 81.15
N GLN A 446 43.24 27.14 80.18
CA GLN A 446 44.45 27.91 79.90
C GLN A 446 44.12 29.33 79.42
N GLU A 447 43.12 29.50 78.57
CA GLU A 447 42.64 30.81 78.10
C GLU A 447 42.06 31.62 79.27
N ARG A 448 41.27 31.00 80.16
CA ARG A 448 40.81 31.64 81.40
C ARG A 448 41.97 32.04 82.30
N HIS A 449 42.99 31.20 82.43
CA HIS A 449 44.19 31.50 83.22
C HIS A 449 44.99 32.65 82.59
N LEU A 450 45.15 32.66 81.26
CA LEU A 450 45.85 33.71 80.52
C LEU A 450 45.09 35.04 80.58
N LYS A 451 43.75 35.02 80.45
CA LYS A 451 42.87 36.19 80.67
C LYS A 451 43.01 36.70 82.09
N LYS A 452 43.01 35.81 83.09
CA LYS A 452 43.21 36.19 84.49
C LYS A 452 44.61 36.76 84.72
N SER A 453 45.65 36.16 84.12
CA SER A 453 47.04 36.62 84.19
C SER A 453 47.21 38.00 83.56
N LYS A 454 46.69 38.19 82.34
CA LYS A 454 46.65 39.48 81.64
C LYS A 454 45.87 40.53 82.42
N GLN A 455 44.72 40.17 83.01
CA GLN A 455 43.97 41.06 83.90
C GLN A 455 44.82 41.47 85.10
N THR A 456 45.51 40.54 85.79
CA THR A 456 46.43 40.91 86.88
C THR A 456 47.62 41.74 86.41
N GLU A 457 48.16 41.50 85.23
CA GLU A 457 49.27 42.28 84.66
C GLU A 457 48.83 43.71 84.31
N GLU A 458 47.65 43.86 83.71
CA GLU A 458 47.01 45.14 83.42
C GLU A 458 46.66 45.90 84.72
N ASP A 459 46.12 45.20 85.73
CA ASP A 459 45.83 45.76 87.06
C ASP A 459 47.12 46.19 87.80
N MET A 460 48.27 45.53 87.55
CA MET A 460 49.58 45.91 88.11
C MET A 460 50.23 47.07 87.35
N LEU A 461 50.00 47.20 86.05
CA LEU A 461 50.59 48.25 85.21
C LEU A 461 49.82 49.58 85.28
N TYR A 462 48.49 49.53 85.45
CA TYR A 462 47.62 50.72 85.50
C TYR A 462 47.03 51.00 86.90
N GLY A 463 47.27 50.13 87.89
CA GLY A 463 46.69 50.24 89.23
C GLY A 463 45.22 49.82 89.27
N THR A 464 44.81 49.18 90.36
CA THR A 464 43.45 48.70 90.57
C THR A 464 42.48 49.87 90.65
N ALA A 465 41.57 50.02 89.67
CA ALA A 465 40.41 50.87 89.84
C ALA A 465 39.45 50.22 90.86
N VAL A 466 39.65 50.54 92.14
CA VAL A 466 38.74 50.20 93.23
C VAL A 466 37.37 50.80 92.93
N ARG A 467 36.36 49.96 92.65
CA ARG A 467 34.96 50.31 92.89
C ARG A 467 34.30 49.28 93.78
N THR A 468 34.40 49.53 95.08
CA THR A 468 33.65 48.86 96.13
C THR A 468 32.16 49.21 96.09
N PRO A 469 31.27 48.26 96.43
CA PRO A 469 29.83 48.45 96.53
C PRO A 469 29.47 49.12 97.88
N THR A 470 28.61 50.14 97.82
CA THR A 470 28.16 50.89 99.00
C THR A 470 26.88 50.29 99.60
N LYS A 471 26.91 50.14 100.92
CA LYS A 471 25.91 49.58 101.87
C LYS A 471 24.47 50.10 101.71
N ARG A 472 23.51 49.23 102.09
CA ARG A 472 22.42 49.65 103.01
C ARG A 472 22.18 48.59 104.09
N ARG A 473 22.02 49.06 105.31
CA ARG A 473 21.97 48.38 106.62
C ARG A 473 20.56 48.54 107.18
N PHE A 474 19.97 47.51 107.77
CA PHE A 474 18.97 47.64 108.85
C PHE A 474 19.17 46.52 109.89
N LEU A 475 18.82 46.84 111.14
CA LEU A 475 19.24 46.28 112.44
C LEU A 475 18.12 45.46 113.13
N ALA A 476 18.53 44.74 114.19
CA ALA A 476 17.80 44.22 115.37
C ALA A 476 17.34 42.73 115.32
N THR A 477 18.02 41.72 115.90
CA THR A 477 18.24 41.24 117.33
C THR A 477 17.21 40.19 117.81
N PRO A 478 17.49 39.29 118.80
CA PRO A 478 18.69 38.44 119.05
C PRO A 478 18.37 36.99 119.58
N THR A 479 19.43 36.19 119.84
CA THR A 479 19.55 34.95 120.69
C THR A 479 18.97 33.62 120.13
N SER A 480 19.48 32.40 120.36
CA SER A 480 20.37 31.82 121.39
C SER A 480 21.05 30.51 120.90
N ASN A 481 22.36 30.38 121.19
CA ASN A 481 23.13 29.19 121.62
C ASN A 481 22.72 27.75 121.23
N LYS A 482 23.66 26.98 120.63
CA LYS A 482 24.43 25.93 121.34
C LYS A 482 25.47 25.21 120.45
N SER A 483 26.73 25.24 120.92
CA SER A 483 27.83 24.23 120.92
C SER A 483 28.11 23.36 119.67
N ARG A 484 29.34 23.39 119.12
CA ARG A 484 30.55 22.57 119.48
C ARG A 484 30.36 21.08 119.05
N LYS A 485 31.23 20.36 118.35
CA LYS A 485 32.70 20.35 118.26
C LYS A 485 33.15 19.40 117.11
N PHE A 486 34.43 19.54 116.78
CA PHE A 486 35.30 18.96 115.74
C PHE A 486 35.47 17.43 115.56
N ASN A 487 36.18 17.12 114.45
CA ASN A 487 37.05 15.97 114.12
C ASN A 487 36.38 14.71 113.54
N ALA A 488 37.03 13.84 112.77
CA ALA A 488 38.21 13.81 111.88
C ALA A 488 38.29 12.34 111.39
N THR A 489 38.65 12.12 110.12
CA THR A 489 39.34 10.93 109.54
C THR A 489 38.77 9.49 109.65
N SER A 490 38.82 8.84 108.47
CA SER A 490 39.35 7.50 108.14
C SER A 490 38.50 6.20 108.28
N SER A 491 38.23 5.62 107.10
CA SER A 491 38.52 4.24 106.64
C SER A 491 37.79 2.99 107.17
N ILE A 492 37.54 2.09 106.20
CA ILE A 492 37.53 0.60 106.23
C ILE A 492 36.21 -0.15 106.50
N SER A 493 35.73 -0.78 105.41
CA SER A 493 35.40 -2.21 105.22
C SER A 493 34.20 -2.91 105.87
N SER A 494 33.40 -3.50 104.95
CA SER A 494 32.99 -4.92 104.86
C SER A 494 31.78 -5.49 105.64
N ALA A 495 31.14 -6.45 104.95
CA ALA A 495 30.30 -7.59 105.39
C ALA A 495 28.81 -7.30 105.68
N THR A 496 27.87 -7.72 104.81
CA THR A 496 27.03 -8.97 104.86
C THR A 496 26.08 -9.01 106.07
N SER A 497 24.84 -9.55 106.10
CA SER A 497 24.07 -10.44 105.23
C SER A 497 22.62 -10.57 105.78
N ASN A 498 21.72 -11.10 104.93
CA ASN A 498 20.54 -11.95 105.22
C ASN A 498 19.21 -11.37 105.76
N SER A 499 18.13 -11.57 105.00
CA SER A 499 17.16 -12.69 105.18
C SER A 499 15.92 -12.45 104.28
N THR A 500 14.99 -13.36 103.95
CA THR A 500 14.87 -14.81 103.68
C THR A 500 13.38 -15.04 103.30
N MET A 501 13.10 -16.04 102.44
CA MET A 501 11.81 -16.71 102.11
C MET A 501 11.04 -16.24 100.85
N ARG A 502 10.95 -17.07 99.78
CA ARG A 502 10.04 -18.24 99.50
C ARG A 502 8.56 -17.78 99.40
N SER A 503 7.72 -18.15 98.43
CA SER A 503 7.57 -19.30 97.51
C SER A 503 6.70 -18.86 96.30
N ALA A 504 6.98 -19.19 95.04
CA ALA A 504 6.70 -20.43 94.30
C ALA A 504 5.20 -20.75 94.00
N PHE A 505 4.94 -20.90 92.68
CA PHE A 505 3.98 -21.76 91.95
C PHE A 505 2.71 -21.21 91.24
N SER A 506 2.74 -21.45 89.90
CA SER A 506 1.68 -21.70 88.88
C SER A 506 0.58 -20.66 88.65
N GLY A 507 0.43 -20.12 87.42
CA GLY A 507 -0.23 -20.77 86.25
C GLY A 507 -1.63 -20.14 86.13
N THR A 508 -2.19 -19.61 85.05
CA THR A 508 -2.22 -19.99 83.62
C THR A 508 -3.05 -18.93 82.85
N VAL A 509 -2.55 -18.49 81.68
CA VAL A 509 -3.22 -18.49 80.34
C VAL A 509 -4.43 -17.56 80.02
N CYS A 510 -4.17 -16.67 79.03
CA CYS A 510 -5.00 -16.17 77.90
C CYS A 510 -6.31 -15.38 78.16
N ARG A 511 -6.82 -14.50 77.30
CA ARG A 511 -6.48 -13.86 76.00
C ARG A 511 -7.43 -12.65 75.86
N SER A 512 -7.03 -11.63 75.08
CA SER A 512 -7.87 -10.48 74.70
C SER A 512 -8.13 -10.47 73.18
N PRO A 513 -9.30 -10.00 72.70
CA PRO A 513 -9.54 -9.74 71.28
C PRO A 513 -9.62 -8.23 70.92
N VAL A 514 -9.19 -7.96 69.68
CA VAL A 514 -9.26 -6.74 68.83
C VAL A 514 -10.72 -6.58 68.30
N PRO A 515 -11.30 -5.42 67.87
CA PRO A 515 -10.84 -4.65 66.69
C PRO A 515 -11.10 -3.12 66.53
N ARG A 516 -10.33 -2.58 65.56
CA ARG A 516 -10.30 -1.31 64.78
C ARG A 516 -11.63 -0.95 64.03
N PRO A 517 -11.77 0.16 63.24
CA PRO A 517 -11.13 1.51 63.15
C PRO A 517 -12.17 2.68 62.88
N PRO A 518 -11.95 3.77 62.08
CA PRO A 518 -11.97 5.16 62.57
C PRO A 518 -12.92 6.15 61.84
N LEU A 519 -12.79 7.42 62.23
CA LEU A 519 -13.60 8.62 61.94
C LEU A 519 -13.36 9.25 60.55
N SER A 520 -14.42 9.90 60.02
CA SER A 520 -14.44 10.71 58.79
C SER A 520 -14.85 12.16 59.09
N ALA A 521 -14.31 13.11 58.32
CA ALA A 521 -14.45 14.56 58.51
C ALA A 521 -14.96 15.29 57.24
N ASN A 522 -15.77 16.32 57.51
CA ASN A 522 -15.95 17.62 56.80
C ASN A 522 -16.63 17.77 55.42
N LYS A 523 -17.87 18.29 55.49
CA LYS A 523 -18.47 19.52 54.87
C LYS A 523 -17.84 20.21 53.63
N GLY A 524 -18.60 20.19 52.51
CA GLY A 524 -19.09 21.27 51.60
C GLY A 524 -18.12 22.24 50.89
N PRO A 525 -18.54 23.09 49.90
CA PRO A 525 -19.86 23.30 49.27
C PRO A 525 -19.84 23.37 47.69
N ALA A 526 -21.00 23.63 47.06
CA ALA A 526 -21.20 23.91 45.61
C ALA A 526 -21.60 25.41 45.40
N PRO A 527 -22.07 25.96 44.23
CA PRO A 527 -22.17 25.48 42.83
C PRO A 527 -21.97 26.56 41.68
N ARG A 528 -22.15 26.10 40.41
CA ARG A 528 -22.81 26.73 39.20
C ARG A 528 -21.96 27.27 38.03
N THR A 529 -22.19 26.71 36.82
CA THR A 529 -22.76 27.33 35.56
C THR A 529 -22.61 26.35 34.34
N PRO A 530 -23.26 26.51 33.14
CA PRO A 530 -24.36 25.62 32.72
C PRO A 530 -24.19 24.88 31.35
N VAL A 531 -25.04 23.84 31.16
CA VAL A 531 -25.88 23.44 29.99
C VAL A 531 -25.51 23.99 28.59
N GLY A 532 -25.53 23.28 27.45
CA GLY A 532 -26.12 22.01 26.97
C GLY A 532 -25.69 21.80 25.49
N GLY A 533 -25.74 20.61 24.89
CA GLY A 533 -26.93 20.00 24.26
C GLY A 533 -26.99 20.23 22.73
N LYS A 534 -26.74 19.19 21.93
CA LYS A 534 -27.00 19.08 20.45
C LYS A 534 -28.33 18.30 20.20
N PRO A 535 -28.77 18.05 18.95
CA PRO A 535 -29.11 18.89 17.78
C PRO A 535 -30.63 18.71 17.41
N PRO A 536 -31.18 19.16 16.24
CA PRO A 536 -31.14 18.40 14.97
C PRO A 536 -31.24 19.24 13.65
N HIS A 537 -30.97 18.60 12.49
CA HIS A 537 -31.30 19.02 11.09
C HIS A 537 -32.72 18.52 10.69
N PRO A 538 -33.29 18.64 9.45
CA PRO A 538 -32.89 19.26 8.15
C PRO A 538 -34.03 20.02 7.38
N ARG A 539 -33.72 20.65 6.22
CA ARG A 539 -34.51 20.80 4.94
C ARG A 539 -33.82 21.87 4.05
N LEU A 540 -33.44 21.63 2.78
CA LEU A 540 -34.16 21.36 1.51
C LEU A 540 -34.77 22.60 0.81
N GLN A 541 -34.13 23.04 -0.28
CA GLN A 541 -34.70 23.51 -1.56
C GLN A 541 -33.51 23.89 -2.48
N GLY A 542 -33.40 23.55 -3.78
CA GLY A 542 -34.24 22.81 -4.70
C GLY A 542 -34.09 23.37 -6.13
N CYS A 543 -33.74 22.50 -7.10
CA CYS A 543 -34.18 22.45 -8.51
C CYS A 543 -33.87 23.64 -9.46
N ASN A 544 -33.77 23.53 -10.78
CA ASN A 544 -33.60 22.47 -11.81
C ASN A 544 -33.54 23.19 -13.18
N LYS A 545 -32.75 22.64 -14.12
CA LYS A 545 -33.12 22.22 -15.50
C LYS A 545 -33.89 23.15 -16.47
N GLU A 546 -33.36 23.32 -17.69
CA GLU A 546 -33.98 23.21 -19.05
C GLU A 546 -32.89 23.62 -20.08
N ASN A 547 -32.46 22.88 -21.13
CA ASN A 547 -33.00 22.11 -22.26
C ASN A 547 -33.50 22.91 -23.50
N GLU A 548 -32.84 22.64 -24.65
CA GLU A 548 -33.32 22.64 -26.06
C GLU A 548 -33.68 23.98 -26.77
N ALA A 549 -33.52 24.20 -28.09
CA ALA A 549 -33.18 23.38 -29.28
C ALA A 549 -32.86 24.26 -30.53
N GLN A 550 -32.57 23.58 -31.67
CA GLN A 550 -32.73 23.93 -33.11
C GLN A 550 -31.51 24.50 -33.87
N LEU A 551 -30.96 23.83 -34.91
CA LEU A 551 -31.42 23.43 -36.27
C LEU A 551 -31.24 24.50 -37.38
N LYS A 552 -30.47 24.14 -38.43
CA LYS A 552 -30.49 24.54 -39.88
C LYS A 552 -29.19 23.98 -40.52
N GLY A 553 -29.07 23.38 -41.71
CA GLY A 553 -29.96 23.10 -42.85
C GLY A 553 -29.35 23.50 -44.22
N THR A 554 -28.50 22.63 -44.83
CA THR A 554 -28.28 22.29 -46.29
C THR A 554 -28.04 23.40 -47.37
N PRO A 555 -27.69 23.14 -48.68
CA PRO A 555 -27.21 21.93 -49.42
C PRO A 555 -26.08 22.17 -50.49
N LEU A 556 -25.54 21.08 -51.10
CA LEU A 556 -25.22 20.87 -52.55
C LEU A 556 -24.54 19.48 -52.72
N SER A 557 -25.14 18.48 -53.38
CA SER A 557 -25.15 18.15 -54.81
C SER A 557 -23.78 17.77 -55.40
N GLY A 558 -23.65 16.51 -55.85
CA GLY A 558 -22.46 15.98 -56.54
C GLY A 558 -22.49 14.46 -56.74
N ALA A 559 -23.35 13.98 -57.63
CA ALA A 559 -23.27 12.64 -58.22
C ALA A 559 -22.14 12.55 -59.26
N LEU A 560 -21.79 11.32 -59.68
CA LEU A 560 -20.92 10.91 -60.82
C LEU A 560 -19.41 10.92 -60.50
N LEU A 561 -18.55 9.91 -60.73
CA LEU A 561 -18.56 8.63 -61.45
C LEU A 561 -17.49 7.70 -60.83
N THR A 562 -17.82 6.43 -60.59
CA THR A 562 -16.83 5.34 -60.59
C THR A 562 -16.43 5.04 -62.03
N PRO A 563 -15.14 4.82 -62.36
CA PRO A 563 -14.76 4.35 -63.67
C PRO A 563 -15.23 2.90 -63.83
N ALA A 564 -16.08 2.67 -64.82
CA ALA A 564 -16.42 1.33 -65.26
C ALA A 564 -15.15 0.61 -65.74
N SER A 565 -15.00 -0.62 -65.28
CA SER A 565 -14.11 -1.63 -65.86
C SER A 565 -14.42 -1.79 -67.36
N PRO A 566 -13.41 -2.00 -68.23
CA PRO A 566 -13.65 -2.43 -69.59
C PRO A 566 -13.81 -3.96 -69.59
N GLN A 567 -14.85 -4.49 -68.94
CA GLN A 567 -15.30 -5.84 -69.26
C GLN A 567 -16.16 -5.75 -70.52
N ARG A 568 -15.52 -6.01 -71.66
CA ARG A 568 -16.21 -6.33 -72.91
C ARG A 568 -17.01 -7.61 -72.68
N ASN A 569 -18.26 -7.45 -72.25
CA ASN A 569 -19.25 -8.51 -72.32
C ASN A 569 -19.56 -8.73 -73.79
N PHE A 570 -18.93 -9.76 -74.38
CA PHE A 570 -19.37 -10.30 -75.65
C PHE A 570 -20.74 -10.93 -75.45
N SER A 571 -21.80 -10.15 -75.63
CA SER A 571 -23.15 -10.69 -75.70
C SER A 571 -23.26 -11.66 -76.88
N ILE A 572 -23.92 -12.80 -76.67
CA ILE A 572 -24.29 -13.77 -77.70
C ILE A 572 -25.04 -13.12 -78.88
N THR A 573 -25.73 -11.99 -78.66
CA THR A 573 -26.39 -11.24 -79.74
C THR A 573 -25.43 -10.53 -80.70
N SER A 574 -24.15 -10.32 -80.34
CA SER A 574 -23.16 -9.70 -81.23
C SER A 574 -22.55 -10.67 -82.24
N VAL A 575 -22.74 -11.97 -82.04
CA VAL A 575 -22.10 -13.01 -82.86
C VAL A 575 -23.04 -13.47 -83.98
N ALA A 576 -24.36 -13.33 -83.83
CA ALA A 576 -25.35 -13.84 -84.78
C ALA A 576 -26.30 -12.77 -85.37
N SER A 577 -25.92 -11.49 -85.36
CA SER A 577 -26.72 -10.43 -85.99
C SER A 577 -26.04 -9.94 -87.27
N THR A 578 -26.23 -10.67 -88.37
CA THR A 578 -25.79 -10.27 -89.71
C THR A 578 -26.99 -10.36 -90.65
N TYR A 579 -27.59 -9.20 -90.92
CA TYR A 579 -28.37 -8.76 -92.10
C TYR A 579 -29.18 -7.52 -91.70
N SER A 580 -28.53 -6.36 -91.64
CA SER A 580 -29.23 -5.07 -91.51
C SER A 580 -28.55 -3.94 -92.28
N GLU A 581 -27.29 -4.09 -92.68
CA GLU A 581 -26.58 -3.06 -93.46
C GLU A 581 -26.91 -3.11 -94.96
N PHE A 582 -27.56 -4.16 -95.46
CA PHE A 582 -27.86 -4.30 -96.89
C PHE A 582 -29.12 -3.55 -97.38
N VAL A 583 -30.02 -3.14 -96.48
CA VAL A 583 -31.29 -2.49 -96.86
C VAL A 583 -31.09 -1.01 -97.25
N THR A 584 -30.00 -0.38 -96.82
CA THR A 584 -29.79 1.07 -97.01
C THR A 584 -29.15 1.47 -98.34
N GLU A 585 -28.50 0.58 -99.08
CA GLU A 585 -27.71 0.96 -100.27
C GLU A 585 -28.42 0.85 -101.64
N ILE A 586 -29.64 0.29 -101.72
CA ILE A 586 -30.34 0.07 -103.01
C ILE A 586 -31.20 1.28 -103.46
N SER A 587 -31.28 2.36 -102.67
CA SER A 587 -32.33 3.39 -102.82
C SER A 587 -32.07 4.69 -103.62
N PRO A 588 -30.95 4.99 -104.33
CA PRO A 588 -30.83 6.30 -104.99
C PRO A 588 -31.18 6.36 -106.50
N ALA A 589 -31.61 5.27 -107.17
CA ALA A 589 -31.71 5.26 -108.65
C ALA A 589 -33.12 5.37 -109.29
N PHE A 590 -34.18 5.69 -108.54
CA PHE A 590 -35.57 5.71 -109.06
C PHE A 590 -36.35 7.03 -108.84
N LYS A 591 -35.67 8.18 -108.90
CA LYS A 591 -36.35 9.49 -108.96
C LYS A 591 -35.70 10.35 -110.04
N ASN A 592 -36.20 10.26 -111.27
CA ASN A 592 -36.31 11.37 -112.24
C ASN A 592 -36.70 10.85 -113.63
N MET A 593 -38.01 10.69 -113.90
CA MET A 593 -38.61 10.87 -115.24
C MET A 593 -40.15 10.77 -115.16
N GLN A 594 -40.83 11.82 -114.70
CA GLN A 594 -42.13 12.24 -115.23
C GLN A 594 -42.57 13.58 -114.62
N LEU A 595 -42.26 14.66 -115.34
CA LEU A 595 -42.95 15.95 -115.27
C LEU A 595 -43.09 16.42 -116.72
N CYS A 596 -44.27 16.96 -117.06
CA CYS A 596 -44.72 17.49 -118.36
C CYS A 596 -45.27 16.39 -119.31
N VAL A 597 -46.52 16.37 -119.77
CA VAL A 597 -47.61 17.37 -119.82
C VAL A 597 -48.97 16.65 -119.83
N SER A 598 -49.91 17.33 -119.19
CA SER A 598 -51.36 17.16 -119.01
C SER A 598 -52.26 16.94 -120.23
N GLY A 599 -53.43 16.35 -119.95
CA GLY A 599 -54.74 16.66 -120.56
C GLY A 599 -55.38 15.50 -121.34
N VAL A 600 -56.66 15.14 -121.25
CA VAL A 600 -57.90 15.81 -120.82
C VAL A 600 -59.03 14.72 -120.77
N SER A 601 -60.07 14.95 -119.93
CA SER A 601 -61.45 14.36 -119.99
C SER A 601 -61.61 12.91 -119.49
N SER A 602 -62.61 12.47 -118.72
CA SER A 602 -63.82 13.02 -118.08
C SER A 602 -64.54 11.84 -117.40
N GLY A 603 -65.27 12.07 -116.29
CA GLY A 603 -66.45 11.26 -115.95
C GLY A 603 -66.54 10.67 -114.53
N THR A 604 -67.24 11.41 -113.64
CA THR A 604 -68.31 10.98 -112.70
C THR A 604 -68.18 9.68 -111.89
N ALA A 605 -68.11 9.79 -110.54
CA ALA A 605 -69.12 9.39 -109.52
C ALA A 605 -69.22 7.85 -109.32
N GLU A 606 -69.20 7.21 -108.14
CA GLU A 606 -69.82 7.40 -106.81
C GLU A 606 -68.95 6.67 -105.75
N THR A 607 -68.76 7.22 -104.54
CA THR A 607 -69.38 6.79 -103.25
C THR A 607 -69.41 5.28 -102.96
N THR A 608 -68.60 4.78 -101.99
CA THR A 608 -69.01 4.09 -100.73
C THR A 608 -67.82 3.40 -100.03
N ASP A 609 -67.64 3.71 -98.74
CA ASP A 609 -67.01 2.85 -97.72
C ASP A 609 -67.85 1.57 -97.51
N PRO A 610 -67.34 0.47 -96.91
CA PRO A 610 -66.21 0.40 -95.96
C PRO A 610 -65.03 -0.52 -96.32
#